data_AF-A0A6L9Q7U6-F1
#
_entry.id   AF-A0A6L9Q7U6-F1
#
_cell.length_a   1.000
_cell.length_b   1.000
_cell.length_c   1.000
_cell.angle_alpha   90.00
_cell.angle_beta   90.00
_cell.angle_gamma   90.00
#
_symmetry.space_group_name_H-M   'P 1'
#
loop_
_entity.id
_entity.type
_entity.pdbx_description
1 polymer ?
#
loop_
_entity_poly.entity_id
_entity_poly.type
_entity_poly.pdbx_seq_one_letter_code
_entity_poly.pdbx_strand_id
1 'polypeptide(L)'
;MANARTATSTRWAGVPASRRRDERRAMLVRAAYTLFGDEGEAALTVRAVCREAELHTRYFYENFAGTDELLAAVYDREATALAEALAGALDEAGPSPKVRTRAGIRSVLRFISDDPRRGRVLFAEARGNEVLAERRRAAQTALLDGVLAMSNIENPALPVVIAATMFTGAMTELAQQWADGRLGDDLDVVVDSAVDLSLALHTTAARHA
;
A
#
# COMPACT_ATOMS: atom_id res chain seq x y z
N MET A 1 41.22 22.84 30.65
CA MET A 1 41.31 21.38 30.42
C MET A 1 40.30 20.70 31.33
N ALA A 2 39.31 20.00 30.75
CA ALA A 2 38.67 18.76 31.26
C ALA A 2 37.31 18.54 30.55
N ASN A 3 37.44 17.88 29.41
CA ASN A 3 36.48 17.17 28.55
C ASN A 3 35.08 16.85 29.14
N ALA A 4 34.04 17.52 28.65
CA ALA A 4 32.67 17.06 28.79
C ALA A 4 32.43 15.89 27.81
N ARG A 5 32.32 14.68 28.36
CA ARG A 5 32.05 13.44 27.62
C ARG A 5 30.77 13.56 26.80
N THR A 6 30.93 13.51 25.48
CA THR A 6 29.88 13.31 24.48
C THR A 6 29.12 12.02 24.80
N ALA A 7 27.88 12.14 25.27
CA ALA A 7 26.94 11.03 25.33
C ALA A 7 26.43 10.75 23.91
N THR A 8 27.20 10.02 23.12
CA THR A 8 26.78 9.60 21.78
C THR A 8 26.77 8.07 21.71
N SER A 9 25.60 7.51 21.35
CA SER A 9 25.38 6.11 20.93
C SER A 9 25.09 5.04 22.01
N THR A 10 24.09 5.24 22.88
CA THR A 10 23.52 4.17 23.71
C THR A 10 22.49 3.30 22.98
N ARG A 11 21.83 3.82 21.94
CA ARG A 11 20.67 3.16 21.30
C ARG A 11 20.96 1.79 20.67
N TRP A 12 22.22 1.51 20.34
CA TRP A 12 22.64 0.25 19.71
C TRP A 12 23.82 -0.44 20.38
N ALA A 13 24.11 -0.08 21.64
CA ALA A 13 25.13 -0.78 22.42
C ALA A 13 24.67 -2.24 22.67
N GLY A 14 25.51 -3.22 22.32
CA GLY A 14 25.20 -4.66 22.51
C GLY A 14 24.28 -5.30 21.46
N VAL A 15 23.80 -4.56 20.46
CA VAL A 15 22.95 -5.10 19.39
C VAL A 15 23.80 -5.68 18.25
N PRO A 16 23.52 -6.91 17.75
CA PRO A 16 24.22 -7.48 16.60
C PRO A 16 24.19 -6.57 15.37
N ALA A 17 25.27 -6.55 14.59
CA ALA A 17 25.43 -5.61 13.47
C ALA A 17 24.30 -5.70 12.43
N SER A 18 23.80 -6.90 12.14
CA SER A 18 22.65 -7.13 11.24
C SER A 18 21.38 -6.44 11.77
N ARG A 19 21.01 -6.71 13.02
CA ARG A 19 19.85 -6.09 13.68
C ARG A 19 19.94 -4.57 13.72
N ARG A 20 21.14 -4.01 13.93
CA ARG A 20 21.36 -2.55 13.83
C ARG A 20 21.12 -2.01 12.43
N ARG A 21 21.47 -2.77 11.38
CA ARG A 21 21.22 -2.37 9.99
C ARG A 21 19.71 -2.41 9.71
N ASP A 22 19.02 -3.46 10.12
CA ASP A 22 17.57 -3.60 9.91
C ASP A 22 16.78 -2.51 10.65
N GLU A 23 17.16 -2.18 11.88
CA GLU A 23 16.55 -1.07 12.64
C GLU A 23 16.77 0.28 11.94
N ARG A 24 17.97 0.55 11.44
CA ARG A 24 18.26 1.77 10.67
C ARG A 24 17.47 1.81 9.36
N ARG A 25 17.38 0.69 8.64
CA ARG A 25 16.55 0.58 7.43
C ARG A 25 15.09 0.91 7.75
N ALA A 26 14.53 0.33 8.81
CA ALA A 26 13.15 0.58 9.22
C ALA A 26 12.92 2.05 9.64
N MET A 27 13.90 2.69 10.29
CA MET A 27 13.83 4.13 10.60
C MET A 27 13.80 4.99 9.35
N LEU A 28 14.67 4.72 8.38
CA LEU A 28 14.71 5.45 7.11
C LEU A 28 13.40 5.28 6.33
N VAL A 29 12.84 4.06 6.28
CA VAL A 29 11.54 3.78 5.64
C VAL A 29 10.41 4.53 6.33
N ARG A 30 10.37 4.58 7.68
CA ARG A 30 9.37 5.36 8.40
C ARG A 30 9.49 6.86 8.14
N ALA A 31 10.70 7.40 8.16
CA ALA A 31 10.95 8.81 7.86
C ALA A 31 10.51 9.16 6.43
N ALA A 32 10.84 8.32 5.45
CA ALA A 32 10.40 8.49 4.07
C ALA A 32 8.89 8.40 3.92
N TYR A 33 8.24 7.46 4.60
CA TYR A 33 6.78 7.34 4.62
C TYR A 33 6.11 8.61 5.13
N THR A 34 6.61 9.20 6.22
CA THR A 34 6.12 10.49 6.73
C THR A 34 6.30 11.59 5.69
N LEU A 35 7.54 11.84 5.23
CA LEU A 35 7.84 12.94 4.30
C LEU A 35 7.07 12.83 2.98
N PHE A 36 7.08 11.65 2.35
CA PHE A 36 6.36 11.42 1.11
C PHE A 36 4.85 11.48 1.32
N GLY A 37 4.37 10.88 2.40
CA GLY A 37 2.97 10.83 2.75
C GLY A 37 2.38 12.21 3.02
N ASP A 38 3.13 13.12 3.66
CA ASP A 38 2.65 14.44 4.06
C ASP A 38 2.90 15.52 3.00
N GLU A 39 4.09 15.53 2.41
CA GLU A 39 4.56 16.63 1.54
C GLU A 39 4.80 16.20 0.08
N GLY A 40 4.70 14.90 -0.23
CA GLY A 40 4.88 14.36 -1.57
C GLY A 40 6.36 14.13 -1.95
N GLU A 41 6.56 13.74 -3.21
CA GLU A 41 7.86 13.30 -3.73
C GLU A 41 8.96 14.37 -3.61
N ALA A 42 8.62 15.64 -3.81
CA ALA A 42 9.59 16.74 -3.77
C ALA A 42 10.26 16.92 -2.39
N ALA A 43 9.59 16.51 -1.30
CA ALA A 43 10.16 16.55 0.05
C ALA A 43 11.15 15.41 0.31
N LEU A 44 11.12 14.35 -0.50
CA LEU A 44 11.93 13.17 -0.31
C LEU A 44 13.36 13.38 -0.82
N THR A 45 14.22 13.88 0.06
CA THR A 45 15.68 14.00 -0.20
C THR A 45 16.47 13.20 0.83
N VAL A 46 17.65 12.71 0.46
CA VAL A 46 18.56 12.00 1.39
C VAL A 46 18.77 12.80 2.68
N ARG A 47 18.98 14.12 2.55
CA ARG A 47 19.17 15.02 3.69
C ARG A 47 17.93 15.12 4.57
N ALA A 48 16.74 15.30 3.97
CA ALA A 48 15.48 15.39 4.72
C ALA A 48 15.18 14.08 5.46
N VAL A 49 15.32 12.94 4.77
CA VAL A 49 15.12 11.60 5.35
C VAL A 49 16.09 11.35 6.51
N CYS A 50 17.38 11.67 6.34
CA CYS A 50 18.37 11.48 7.39
C CYS A 50 18.08 12.34 8.62
N ARG A 51 17.64 13.59 8.41
CA ARG A 51 17.23 14.49 9.49
C ARG A 51 16.01 13.94 10.23
N GLU A 52 14.97 13.54 9.50
CA GLU A 52 13.74 12.98 10.05
C GLU A 52 13.97 11.65 10.79
N ALA A 53 14.86 10.80 10.26
CA ALA A 53 15.23 9.54 10.91
C ALA A 53 16.21 9.73 12.08
N GLU A 54 16.75 10.94 12.29
CA GLU A 54 17.86 11.21 13.23
C GLU A 54 19.10 10.33 12.97
N LEU A 55 19.45 10.14 11.69
CA LEU A 55 20.57 9.32 11.24
C LEU A 55 21.57 10.14 10.42
N HIS A 56 22.85 9.75 10.48
CA HIS A 56 23.87 10.31 9.58
C HIS A 56 23.74 9.76 8.16
N THR A 57 24.10 10.57 7.16
CA THR A 57 24.06 10.24 5.73
C THR A 57 24.74 8.92 5.38
N ARG A 58 25.84 8.55 6.05
CA ARG A 58 26.50 7.26 5.81
C ARG A 58 25.55 6.06 5.98
N TYR A 59 24.63 6.13 6.93
CA TYR A 59 23.69 5.05 7.22
C TYR A 59 22.57 4.96 6.19
N PHE A 60 22.28 6.05 5.48
CA PHE A 60 21.40 6.00 4.32
C PHE A 60 22.04 5.12 3.25
N TYR A 61 23.27 5.43 2.84
CA TYR A 61 23.95 4.73 1.75
C TYR A 61 24.38 3.29 2.11
N GLU A 62 24.44 2.92 3.40
CA GLU A 62 24.55 1.51 3.83
C GLU A 62 23.28 0.68 3.58
N ASN A 63 22.13 1.34 3.39
CA ASN A 63 20.82 0.71 3.28
C ASN A 63 20.14 0.91 1.92
N PHE A 64 20.40 2.02 1.22
CA PHE A 64 19.76 2.40 -0.03
C PHE A 64 20.75 3.15 -0.94
N ALA A 65 20.70 2.87 -2.24
CA ALA A 65 21.47 3.58 -3.26
C ALA A 65 20.94 5.00 -3.51
N GLY A 66 19.64 5.22 -3.29
CA GLY A 66 18.98 6.51 -3.54
C GLY A 66 17.56 6.55 -2.99
N THR A 67 16.89 7.69 -3.20
CA THR A 67 15.51 7.91 -2.76
C THR A 67 14.51 7.03 -3.49
N ASP A 68 14.79 6.62 -4.73
CA ASP A 68 13.92 5.71 -5.47
C ASP A 68 13.86 4.32 -4.85
N GLU A 69 15.01 3.74 -4.48
CA GLU A 69 15.05 2.44 -3.78
C GLU A 69 14.39 2.53 -2.40
N LEU A 70 14.57 3.65 -1.71
CA LEU A 70 13.89 3.90 -0.44
C LEU A 70 12.38 4.01 -0.61
N LEU A 71 11.91 4.71 -1.64
CA LEU A 71 10.49 4.88 -1.93
C LEU A 71 9.85 3.54 -2.35
N ALA A 72 10.59 2.71 -3.09
CA ALA A 72 10.21 1.33 -3.38
C ALA A 72 9.98 0.54 -2.08
N ALA A 73 10.89 0.65 -1.11
CA ALA A 73 10.75 -0.02 0.18
C ALA A 73 9.58 0.53 1.03
N VAL A 74 9.26 1.82 0.92
CA VAL A 74 8.05 2.41 1.53
C VAL A 74 6.80 1.78 0.90
N TYR A 75 6.74 1.72 -0.42
CA TYR A 75 5.62 1.11 -1.13
C TYR A 75 5.44 -0.36 -0.74
N ASP A 76 6.51 -1.16 -0.77
CA ASP A 76 6.44 -2.60 -0.45
C ASP A 76 5.89 -2.85 0.95
N ARG A 77 6.30 -2.01 1.92
CA ARG A 77 5.83 -2.10 3.30
C ARG A 77 4.32 -1.88 3.38
N GLU A 78 3.82 -0.80 2.77
CA GLU A 78 2.39 -0.48 2.84
C GLU A 78 1.55 -1.44 1.98
N ALA A 79 2.08 -1.92 0.85
CA ALA A 79 1.40 -2.91 0.01
C ALA A 79 1.30 -4.27 0.73
N THR A 80 2.35 -4.68 1.45
CA THR A 80 2.31 -5.88 2.30
C THR A 80 1.28 -5.74 3.41
N ALA A 81 1.26 -4.59 4.11
CA ALA A 81 0.29 -4.33 5.17
C ALA A 81 -1.17 -4.32 4.64
N LEU A 82 -1.40 -3.76 3.45
CA LEU A 82 -2.71 -3.83 2.79
C LEU A 82 -3.10 -5.27 2.44
N ALA A 83 -2.16 -6.06 1.90
CA ALA A 83 -2.41 -7.47 1.57
C ALA A 83 -2.76 -8.29 2.82
N GLU A 84 -2.07 -8.08 3.95
CA GLU A 84 -2.37 -8.71 5.23
C GLU A 84 -3.77 -8.32 5.75
N ALA A 85 -4.12 -7.03 5.69
CA ALA A 85 -5.44 -6.54 6.10
C ALA A 85 -6.56 -7.10 5.21
N LEU A 86 -6.31 -7.25 3.91
CA LEU A 86 -7.24 -7.85 2.96
C LEU A 86 -7.42 -9.35 3.23
N ALA A 87 -6.32 -10.09 3.42
CA ALA A 87 -6.35 -11.51 3.73
C ALA A 87 -7.14 -11.78 5.01
N GLY A 88 -6.84 -11.06 6.10
CA GLY A 88 -7.56 -11.21 7.36
C GLY A 88 -9.07 -10.92 7.23
N ALA A 89 -9.44 -9.85 6.51
CA ALA A 89 -10.85 -9.53 6.29
C ALA A 89 -11.58 -10.60 5.45
N LEU A 90 -10.89 -11.23 4.51
CA LEU A 90 -11.43 -12.31 3.68
C LEU A 90 -11.52 -13.65 4.41
N ASP A 91 -10.62 -13.93 5.36
CA ASP A 91 -10.65 -15.13 6.19
C ASP A 91 -11.80 -15.08 7.21
N GLU A 92 -12.08 -13.90 7.77
CA GLU A 92 -13.22 -13.66 8.66
C GLU A 92 -14.56 -13.66 7.90
N ALA A 93 -14.54 -13.37 6.61
CA ALA A 93 -15.74 -13.32 5.78
C ALA A 93 -16.26 -14.73 5.45
N GLY A 94 -17.58 -14.92 5.59
CA GLY A 94 -18.24 -16.15 5.14
C GLY A 94 -18.11 -16.39 3.62
N PRO A 95 -18.52 -17.57 3.13
CA PRO A 95 -18.22 -18.01 1.75
C PRO A 95 -19.01 -17.29 0.66
N SER A 96 -20.00 -16.46 1.01
CA SER A 96 -20.84 -15.76 0.03
C SER A 96 -20.04 -14.73 -0.78
N PRO A 97 -20.12 -14.73 -2.13
CA PRO A 97 -19.46 -13.74 -2.96
C PRO A 97 -19.76 -12.29 -2.55
N LYS A 98 -21.04 -11.97 -2.26
CA LYS A 98 -21.45 -10.63 -1.81
C LYS A 98 -20.73 -10.22 -0.51
N VAL A 99 -20.63 -11.14 0.46
CA VAL A 99 -20.00 -10.87 1.76
C VAL A 99 -18.49 -10.70 1.60
N ARG A 100 -17.84 -11.53 0.79
CA ARG A 100 -16.39 -11.43 0.51
C ARG A 100 -16.06 -10.15 -0.25
N THR A 101 -16.83 -9.79 -1.28
CA THR A 101 -16.67 -8.52 -2.01
C THR A 101 -16.82 -7.33 -1.06
N ARG A 102 -17.85 -7.33 -0.20
CA ARG A 102 -18.02 -6.29 0.83
C ARG A 102 -16.81 -6.20 1.76
N ALA A 103 -16.34 -7.33 2.28
CA ALA A 103 -15.19 -7.38 3.19
C ALA A 103 -13.92 -6.84 2.53
N GLY A 104 -13.66 -7.23 1.28
CA GLY A 104 -12.52 -6.74 0.51
C GLY A 104 -12.57 -5.23 0.27
N ILE A 105 -13.69 -4.72 -0.24
CA ILE A 105 -13.89 -3.27 -0.47
C ILE A 105 -13.70 -2.50 0.84
N ARG A 106 -14.39 -2.91 1.90
CA ARG A 106 -14.30 -2.25 3.21
C ARG A 106 -12.87 -2.26 3.75
N SER A 107 -12.16 -3.37 3.63
CA SER A 107 -10.79 -3.51 4.16
C SER A 107 -9.85 -2.51 3.50
N VAL A 108 -9.89 -2.41 2.16
CA VAL A 108 -9.06 -1.46 1.41
C VAL A 108 -9.39 -0.01 1.78
N LEU A 109 -10.67 0.37 1.76
CA LEU A 109 -11.08 1.75 2.03
C LEU A 109 -10.78 2.16 3.49
N ARG A 110 -11.05 1.28 4.46
CA ARG A 110 -10.69 1.50 5.87
C ARG A 110 -9.18 1.64 6.04
N PHE A 111 -8.39 0.77 5.41
CA PHE A 111 -6.93 0.82 5.50
C PHE A 111 -6.40 2.18 5.06
N ILE A 112 -6.96 2.77 4.00
CA ILE A 112 -6.62 4.12 3.53
C ILE A 112 -7.08 5.20 4.52
N SER A 113 -8.28 5.07 5.07
CA SER A 113 -8.82 6.05 6.03
C SER A 113 -8.08 6.10 7.36
N ASP A 114 -7.53 4.97 7.81
CA ASP A 114 -6.79 4.89 9.07
C ASP A 114 -5.50 5.75 9.06
N ASP A 115 -4.93 5.98 7.86
CA ASP A 115 -3.82 6.91 7.66
C ASP A 115 -3.85 7.46 6.22
N PRO A 116 -4.23 8.74 6.00
CA PRO A 116 -4.35 9.33 4.67
C PRO A 116 -3.10 9.22 3.79
N ARG A 117 -1.92 9.09 4.42
CA ARG A 117 -0.64 8.90 3.70
C ARG A 117 -0.60 7.60 2.92
N ARG A 118 -1.32 6.56 3.36
CA ARG A 118 -1.44 5.27 2.65
C ARG A 118 -2.07 5.45 1.28
N GLY A 119 -3.11 6.27 1.21
CA GLY A 119 -3.74 6.65 -0.06
C GLY A 119 -2.73 7.23 -1.04
N ARG A 120 -1.90 8.15 -0.56
CA ARG A 120 -0.84 8.78 -1.36
C ARG A 120 0.26 7.80 -1.77
N VAL A 121 0.72 6.94 -0.87
CA VAL A 121 1.78 5.95 -1.17
C VAL A 121 1.31 4.90 -2.18
N LEU A 122 0.13 4.34 -1.97
CA LEU A 122 -0.35 3.19 -2.73
C LEU A 122 -1.07 3.59 -4.02
N PHE A 123 -1.83 4.69 -4.01
CA PHE A 123 -2.76 5.02 -5.08
C PHE A 123 -2.50 6.37 -5.75
N ALA A 124 -1.71 7.29 -5.16
CA ALA A 124 -1.42 8.53 -5.87
C ALA A 124 -0.57 8.27 -7.12
N GLU A 125 -0.99 8.89 -8.22
CA GLU A 125 -0.24 8.93 -9.46
C GLU A 125 1.00 9.82 -9.26
N ALA A 126 2.09 9.25 -8.74
CA ALA A 126 3.43 9.82 -8.87
C ALA A 126 3.85 9.71 -10.35
N ARG A 127 3.24 10.55 -11.22
CA ARG A 127 3.37 10.47 -12.69
C ARG A 127 4.81 10.58 -13.20
N GLY A 128 5.76 10.98 -12.35
CA GLY A 128 7.19 11.08 -12.66
C GLY A 128 8.07 9.94 -12.13
N ASN A 129 7.58 9.05 -11.25
CA ASN A 129 8.40 8.03 -10.60
C ASN A 129 8.15 6.63 -11.19
N GLU A 130 9.07 6.18 -12.05
CA GLU A 130 8.97 4.89 -12.75
C GLU A 130 8.97 3.69 -11.79
N VAL A 131 9.71 3.77 -10.68
CA VAL A 131 9.79 2.69 -9.69
C VAL A 131 8.43 2.46 -9.02
N LEU A 132 7.75 3.54 -8.60
CA LEU A 132 6.40 3.42 -8.05
C LEU A 132 5.38 2.97 -9.10
N ALA A 133 5.50 3.43 -10.34
CA ALA A 133 4.63 2.99 -11.42
C ALA A 133 4.74 1.47 -11.64
N GLU A 134 5.96 0.92 -11.64
CA GLU A 134 6.17 -0.51 -11.80
C GLU A 134 5.63 -1.33 -10.63
N ARG A 135 5.84 -0.86 -9.41
CA ARG A 135 5.31 -1.53 -8.21
C ARG A 135 3.78 -1.53 -8.14
N ARG A 136 3.14 -0.46 -8.61
CA ARG A 136 1.68 -0.41 -8.77
C ARG A 136 1.17 -1.38 -9.82
N ARG A 137 1.83 -1.48 -10.98
CA ARG A 137 1.48 -2.48 -12.01
C ARG A 137 1.58 -3.90 -11.44
N ALA A 138 2.68 -4.21 -10.75
CA ALA A 138 2.87 -5.51 -10.12
C ALA A 138 1.77 -5.81 -9.08
N ALA A 139 1.42 -4.84 -8.21
CA ALA A 139 0.36 -5.00 -7.24
C ALA A 139 -1.03 -5.17 -7.89
N GLN A 140 -1.30 -4.45 -8.99
CA GLN A 140 -2.54 -4.57 -9.74
C GLN A 140 -2.67 -5.95 -10.41
N THR A 141 -1.57 -6.48 -10.97
CA THR A 141 -1.53 -7.85 -11.48
C THR A 141 -1.80 -8.87 -10.37
N ALA A 142 -1.16 -8.72 -9.21
CA ALA A 142 -1.39 -9.60 -8.07
C ALA A 142 -2.84 -9.54 -7.54
N LEU A 143 -3.47 -8.35 -7.56
CA LEU A 143 -4.87 -8.18 -7.21
C LEU A 143 -5.79 -8.90 -8.21
N LEU A 144 -5.52 -8.78 -9.51
CA LEU A 144 -6.25 -9.52 -10.55
C LEU A 144 -6.13 -11.03 -10.35
N ASP A 145 -4.93 -11.55 -10.13
CA ASP A 145 -4.70 -12.97 -9.86
C ASP A 145 -5.48 -13.44 -8.62
N GLY A 146 -5.48 -12.63 -7.55
CA GLY A 146 -6.27 -12.89 -6.35
C GLY A 146 -7.79 -12.91 -6.60
N VAL A 147 -8.30 -11.98 -7.40
CA VAL A 147 -9.72 -11.94 -7.79
C VAL A 147 -10.11 -13.18 -8.60
N LEU A 148 -9.26 -13.60 -9.53
CA LEU A 148 -9.48 -14.83 -10.30
C LEU A 148 -9.43 -16.07 -9.41
N ALA A 149 -8.48 -16.15 -8.48
CA ALA A 149 -8.38 -17.26 -7.53
C ALA A 149 -9.62 -17.40 -6.63
N MET A 150 -10.27 -16.29 -6.26
CA MET A 150 -11.53 -16.33 -5.49
C MET A 150 -12.69 -16.98 -6.23
N SER A 151 -12.67 -17.06 -7.56
CA SER A 151 -13.71 -17.73 -8.34
C SER A 151 -13.64 -19.27 -8.24
N ASN A 152 -12.50 -19.82 -7.80
CA ASN A 152 -12.22 -21.26 -7.75
C ASN A 152 -12.45 -21.99 -9.11
N ILE A 153 -12.26 -21.26 -10.22
CA ILE A 153 -12.35 -21.79 -11.58
C ILE A 153 -10.94 -22.05 -12.11
N GLU A 154 -10.65 -23.31 -12.42
CA GLU A 154 -9.44 -23.65 -13.19
C GLU A 154 -9.60 -23.16 -14.64
N ASN A 155 -8.61 -22.42 -15.15
CA ASN A 155 -8.61 -21.83 -16.50
C ASN A 155 -9.88 -21.02 -16.82
N PRO A 156 -10.07 -19.85 -16.19
CA PRO A 156 -11.26 -19.04 -16.39
C PRO A 156 -11.43 -18.62 -17.86
N ALA A 157 -12.66 -18.73 -18.37
CA ALA A 157 -13.00 -18.26 -19.72
C ALA A 157 -12.78 -16.74 -19.87
N LEU A 158 -12.55 -16.28 -21.10
CA LEU A 158 -12.26 -14.86 -21.39
C LEU A 158 -13.26 -13.88 -20.75
N PRO A 159 -14.60 -14.12 -20.75
CA PRO A 159 -15.54 -13.22 -20.07
C PRO A 159 -15.29 -13.06 -18.56
N VAL A 160 -14.85 -14.14 -17.87
CA VAL A 160 -14.50 -14.10 -16.44
C VAL A 160 -13.24 -13.27 -16.23
N VAL A 161 -12.23 -13.45 -17.09
CA VAL A 161 -10.99 -12.67 -17.05
C VAL A 161 -11.27 -11.18 -17.29
N ILE A 162 -12.15 -10.85 -18.24
CA ILE A 162 -12.57 -9.47 -18.50
C ILE A 162 -13.30 -8.88 -17.29
N ALA A 163 -14.24 -9.60 -16.70
CA ALA A 163 -14.98 -9.13 -15.51
C ALA A 163 -14.04 -8.88 -14.32
N ALA A 164 -13.11 -9.79 -14.04
CA ALA A 164 -12.11 -9.62 -12.99
C ALA A 164 -11.19 -8.42 -13.28
N THR A 165 -10.78 -8.24 -14.54
CA THR A 165 -9.96 -7.09 -14.97
C THR A 165 -10.69 -5.76 -14.74
N MET A 166 -11.96 -5.69 -15.14
CA MET A 166 -12.80 -4.51 -14.93
C MET A 166 -13.00 -4.22 -13.44
N PHE A 167 -13.25 -5.25 -12.63
CA PHE A 167 -13.37 -5.12 -11.19
C PHE A 167 -12.08 -4.62 -10.54
N THR A 168 -10.93 -5.20 -10.88
CA THR A 168 -9.61 -4.75 -10.38
C THR A 168 -9.36 -3.29 -10.71
N GLY A 169 -9.65 -2.85 -11.95
CA GLY A 169 -9.53 -1.45 -12.35
C GLY A 169 -10.47 -0.54 -11.57
N ALA A 170 -11.75 -0.91 -11.46
CA ALA A 170 -12.75 -0.16 -10.69
C ALA A 170 -12.40 -0.06 -9.21
N MET A 171 -11.80 -1.10 -8.63
CA MET A 171 -11.35 -1.10 -7.23
C MET A 171 -10.17 -0.15 -6.99
N THR A 172 -9.18 -0.14 -7.88
CA THR A 172 -8.06 0.82 -7.81
C THR A 172 -8.57 2.25 -7.92
N GLU A 173 -9.47 2.51 -8.87
CA GLU A 173 -10.09 3.82 -9.05
C GLU A 173 -10.91 4.23 -7.81
N LEU A 174 -11.75 3.33 -7.29
CA LEU A 174 -12.53 3.59 -6.07
C LEU A 174 -11.65 3.96 -4.87
N ALA A 175 -10.57 3.20 -4.65
CA ALA A 175 -9.60 3.47 -3.59
C ALA A 175 -8.93 4.84 -3.76
N GLN A 176 -8.59 5.23 -4.99
CA GLN A 176 -8.01 6.54 -5.30
C GLN A 176 -9.01 7.68 -5.07
N GLN A 177 -10.26 7.55 -5.55
CA GLN A 177 -11.29 8.57 -5.37
C GLN A 177 -11.69 8.73 -3.89
N TRP A 178 -11.65 7.64 -3.12
CA TRP A 178 -11.82 7.65 -1.67
C TRP A 178 -10.66 8.38 -0.97
N ALA A 179 -9.40 8.06 -1.32
CA ALA A 179 -8.22 8.74 -0.79
C ALA A 179 -8.22 10.25 -1.08
N ASP A 180 -8.73 10.64 -2.24
CA ASP A 180 -8.87 12.04 -2.66
C ASP A 180 -10.07 12.76 -2.02
N GLY A 181 -10.87 12.07 -1.19
CA GLY A 181 -12.03 12.63 -0.49
C GLY A 181 -13.23 12.96 -1.40
N ARG A 182 -13.25 12.47 -2.64
CA ARG A 182 -14.30 12.80 -3.62
C ARG A 182 -15.60 12.02 -3.45
N LEU A 183 -15.58 10.99 -2.59
CA LEU A 183 -16.72 10.12 -2.32
C LEU A 183 -17.42 10.44 -0.98
N GLY A 184 -17.01 11.52 -0.30
CA GLY A 184 -17.47 11.84 1.05
C GLY A 184 -16.64 11.14 2.13
N ASP A 185 -17.19 11.06 3.34
CA ASP A 185 -16.54 10.52 4.55
C ASP A 185 -17.27 9.32 5.16
N ASP A 186 -18.47 8.99 4.66
CA ASP A 186 -19.23 7.82 5.10
C ASP A 186 -18.76 6.54 4.40
N LEU A 187 -17.89 5.80 5.10
CA LEU A 187 -17.34 4.53 4.62
C LEU A 187 -18.43 3.49 4.35
N ASP A 188 -19.50 3.44 5.15
CA ASP A 188 -20.54 2.43 5.00
C ASP A 188 -21.36 2.68 3.73
N VAL A 189 -21.74 3.93 3.48
CA VAL A 189 -22.48 4.31 2.25
C VAL A 189 -21.66 4.02 1.00
N VAL A 190 -20.36 4.33 1.00
CA VAL A 190 -19.48 4.06 -0.15
C VAL A 190 -19.31 2.57 -0.38
N VAL A 191 -19.09 1.78 0.68
CA VAL A 191 -18.97 0.32 0.59
C VAL A 191 -20.27 -0.31 0.09
N ASP A 192 -21.42 0.08 0.62
CA ASP A 192 -22.73 -0.44 0.22
C ASP A 192 -22.99 -0.20 -1.27
N SER A 193 -22.77 1.05 -1.71
CA SER A 193 -22.96 1.47 -3.10
C SER A 193 -22.02 0.72 -4.04
N ALA A 194 -20.75 0.59 -3.68
CA ALA A 194 -19.75 -0.11 -4.49
C ALA A 194 -20.06 -1.61 -4.63
N VAL A 195 -20.53 -2.26 -3.55
CA VAL A 195 -20.92 -3.68 -3.57
C VAL A 195 -22.13 -3.89 -4.48
N ASP A 196 -23.18 -3.09 -4.33
CA ASP A 196 -24.40 -3.28 -5.10
C ASP A 196 -24.17 -3.05 -6.60
N LEU A 197 -23.39 -2.02 -6.96
CA LEU A 197 -23.00 -1.77 -8.36
C LEU A 197 -22.10 -2.88 -8.92
N SER A 198 -21.14 -3.38 -8.12
CA SER A 198 -20.25 -4.47 -8.54
C SER A 198 -21.03 -5.76 -8.84
N LEU A 199 -22.03 -6.09 -8.03
CA LEU A 199 -22.84 -7.29 -8.20
C LEU A 199 -23.83 -7.18 -9.38
N ALA A 200 -24.38 -5.99 -9.63
CA ALA A 200 -25.24 -5.73 -10.78
C ALA A 200 -24.50 -5.94 -12.11
N LEU A 201 -23.23 -5.54 -12.20
CA LEU A 201 -22.39 -5.75 -13.39
C LEU A 201 -22.07 -7.24 -13.63
N HIS A 202 -21.85 -8.02 -12.55
CA HIS A 202 -21.59 -9.46 -12.66
C HIS A 202 -22.82 -10.25 -13.14
N THR A 203 -24.02 -9.88 -12.71
CA THR A 203 -25.26 -10.59 -13.10
C THR A 203 -25.60 -10.43 -14.57
N THR A 204 -25.21 -9.33 -15.21
CA THR A 204 -25.37 -9.14 -16.66
C THR A 204 -24.36 -9.98 -17.45
N ALA A 205 -23.10 -10.07 -16.99
CA ALA A 205 -22.07 -10.88 -17.66
C ALA A 205 -22.38 -12.39 -17.62
N ALA A 206 -22.86 -12.90 -16.48
CA ALA A 206 -23.18 -14.32 -16.30
C ALA A 206 -24.43 -14.79 -17.08
N ARG A 207 -25.30 -13.87 -17.52
CA ARG A 207 -26.49 -14.19 -18.33
C ARG A 207 -26.18 -14.34 -19.82
N HIS A 208 -24.98 -13.94 -20.25
CA HIS A 208 -24.57 -13.92 -21.65
C HIS A 208 -23.34 -14.82 -21.93
N ALA A 209 -22.88 -15.57 -20.93
CA ALA A 209 -21.86 -16.62 -21.04
C ALA A 209 -22.53 -18.00 -21.08
#